data_AF-A0A7W7IKS7-F1
#
_entry.id   AF-A0A7W7IKS7-F1
#
_cell.length_a   1.000
_cell.length_b   1.000
_cell.length_c   1.000
_cell.angle_alpha   90.00
_cell.angle_beta   90.00
_cell.angle_gamma   90.00
#
_symmetry.space_group_name_H-M   'P 1'
#
loop_
_entity.id
_entity.type
_entity.pdbx_description
1 polymer ?
#
loop_
_entity_poly.entity_id
_entity_poly.type
_entity_poly.pdbx_seq_one_letter_code
_entity_poly.pdbx_strand_id
1 'polypeptide(L)'
;MGLYGLVAPAALIRPFGIAADSVAARTEVRAVYGGFGVAVGGALIWAAVTSGAARHGVLAAVGIALLGMAAGRLAARAAEGPLALYPLWFYFWVEAVGGGLLLMAAAM
;
A
#
# COMPACT_ATOMS: atom_id res chain seq x y z
N MET A 1 -6.14 -5.45 -1.42
CA MET A 1 -5.04 -6.06 -0.63
C MET A 1 -5.50 -6.55 0.74
N GLY A 2 -6.07 -5.71 1.61
CA GLY A 2 -6.38 -6.08 3.01
C GLY A 2 -7.14 -7.41 3.24
N LEU A 3 -8.43 -7.48 2.89
CA LEU A 3 -9.21 -8.71 3.12
C LEU A 3 -8.62 -9.94 2.40
N TYR A 4 -8.09 -9.75 1.20
CA TYR A 4 -7.45 -10.83 0.44
C TYR A 4 -6.18 -11.35 1.13
N GLY A 5 -5.36 -10.48 1.73
CA GLY A 5 -4.17 -10.86 2.48
C GLY A 5 -4.49 -11.60 3.78
N LEU A 6 -5.65 -11.34 4.39
CA LEU A 6 -6.12 -12.09 5.56
C LEU A 6 -6.54 -13.52 5.18
N VAL A 7 -7.30 -13.67 4.10
CA VAL A 7 -7.87 -14.95 3.67
C VAL A 7 -6.84 -15.81 2.93
N ALA A 8 -6.10 -15.24 2.00
CA ALA A 8 -5.23 -15.94 1.05
C ALA A 8 -3.81 -15.31 0.97
N PRO A 9 -3.02 -15.33 2.06
CA PRO A 9 -1.73 -14.61 2.12
C PRO A 9 -0.71 -15.09 1.07
N ALA A 10 -0.59 -16.40 0.85
CA ALA A 10 0.37 -16.94 -0.11
C ALA A 10 0.01 -16.54 -1.56
N ALA A 11 -1.27 -16.50 -1.89
CA ALA A 11 -1.74 -16.09 -3.21
C ALA A 11 -1.52 -14.59 -3.46
N LEU A 12 -1.68 -13.75 -2.42
CA LEU A 12 -1.47 -12.30 -2.50
C LEU A 12 -0.04 -11.93 -2.92
N ILE A 13 0.96 -12.59 -2.36
CA ILE A 13 2.36 -12.22 -2.60
C ILE A 13 2.99 -12.95 -3.78
N ARG A 14 2.35 -14.02 -4.28
CA ARG A 14 2.83 -14.84 -5.40
C ARG A 14 3.19 -14.02 -6.67
N PRO A 15 2.45 -12.97 -7.07
CA PRO A 15 2.82 -12.15 -8.23
C PRO A 15 4.20 -11.47 -8.12
N PHE A 16 4.69 -11.29 -6.89
CA PHE A 16 6.01 -10.71 -6.61
C PHE A 16 7.12 -11.76 -6.55
N GLY A 17 6.82 -13.03 -6.86
CA GLY A 17 7.79 -14.12 -6.77
C GLY A 17 8.13 -14.54 -5.33
N ILE A 18 7.39 -14.04 -4.34
CA ILE A 18 7.63 -14.36 -2.92
C ILE A 18 6.80 -15.60 -2.55
N ALA A 19 7.44 -16.54 -1.85
CA ALA A 19 6.80 -17.72 -1.30
C ALA A 19 6.51 -17.54 0.22
N ALA A 20 5.32 -17.93 0.67
CA ALA A 20 4.92 -17.89 2.08
C ALA A 20 4.71 -19.31 2.63
N ASP A 21 5.78 -20.10 2.60
CA ASP A 21 5.72 -21.54 2.86
C ASP A 21 5.68 -21.87 4.35
N SER A 22 6.21 -20.98 5.20
CA SER A 22 6.17 -21.14 6.65
C SER A 22 4.93 -20.48 7.28
N VAL A 23 4.54 -20.97 8.46
CA VAL A 23 3.48 -20.36 9.28
C VAL A 23 3.85 -18.91 9.61
N ALA A 24 5.11 -18.66 10.02
CA ALA A 24 5.60 -17.32 10.33
C ALA A 24 5.46 -16.36 9.14
N ALA A 25 5.86 -16.78 7.94
CA ALA A 25 5.73 -15.96 6.74
C ALA A 25 4.25 -15.63 6.42
N ARG A 26 3.34 -16.61 6.53
CA ARG A 26 1.91 -16.35 6.31
C ARG A 26 1.32 -15.43 7.38
N THR A 27 1.76 -15.54 8.62
CA THR A 27 1.32 -14.64 9.71
C THR A 27 1.77 -13.21 9.43
N GLU A 28 3.02 -13.03 9.04
CA GLU A 28 3.56 -11.71 8.67
C GLU A 28 2.75 -11.10 7.52
N VAL A 29 2.45 -11.89 6.48
CA VAL A 29 1.68 -11.40 5.34
C VAL A 29 0.26 -10.98 5.75
N ARG A 30 -0.38 -11.76 6.64
CA ARG A 30 -1.69 -11.42 7.19
C ARG A 30 -1.65 -10.14 8.03
N ALA A 31 -0.59 -9.90 8.79
CA ALA A 31 -0.47 -8.70 9.59
C ALA A 31 -0.24 -7.47 8.70
N VAL A 32 0.79 -7.50 7.85
CA VAL A 32 1.28 -6.33 7.09
C VAL A 32 0.47 -6.05 5.84
N TYR A 33 0.14 -7.06 5.04
CA TYR A 33 -0.64 -6.84 3.81
C TYR A 33 -2.14 -7.03 4.02
N GLY A 34 -2.51 -7.79 5.05
CA GLY A 34 -3.89 -8.02 5.44
C GLY A 34 -4.44 -6.96 6.40
N GLY A 35 -4.14 -7.12 7.69
CA GLY A 35 -4.67 -6.34 8.80
C GLY A 35 -4.38 -4.85 8.67
N PHE A 36 -3.12 -4.48 8.40
CA PHE A 36 -2.77 -3.07 8.16
C PHE A 36 -3.52 -2.49 6.95
N GLY A 37 -3.65 -3.26 5.86
CA GLY A 37 -4.44 -2.85 4.69
C GLY A 37 -5.93 -2.62 5.02
N VAL A 38 -6.53 -3.46 5.87
CA VAL A 38 -7.90 -3.26 6.37
C VAL A 38 -7.99 -2.02 7.24
N ALA A 39 -7.03 -1.82 8.16
CA ALA A 39 -7.01 -0.67 9.04
C ALA A 39 -6.89 0.66 8.27
N VAL A 40 -5.99 0.74 7.28
CA VAL A 40 -5.85 1.92 6.41
C VAL A 40 -7.14 2.17 5.62
N GLY A 41 -7.77 1.11 5.08
CA GLY A 41 -9.06 1.23 4.41
C GLY A 41 -10.15 1.79 5.34
N GLY A 42 -10.22 1.31 6.58
CA GLY A 42 -11.12 1.84 7.61
C GLY A 42 -10.84 3.29 7.96
N ALA A 43 -9.56 3.68 8.08
CA ALA A 43 -9.17 5.07 8.33
C ALA A 43 -9.59 5.99 7.18
N LEU A 44 -9.45 5.57 5.92
CA LEU A 44 -9.90 6.34 4.76
C LEU A 44 -11.43 6.46 4.69
N ILE A 45 -12.17 5.40 5.02
CA ILE A 45 -13.64 5.45 5.13
C ILE A 45 -14.05 6.43 6.24
N TRP A 46 -13.39 6.37 7.39
CA TRP A 46 -13.64 7.31 8.49
C TRP A 46 -13.32 8.76 8.08
N ALA A 47 -12.22 8.99 7.37
CA ALA A 47 -11.86 10.30 6.83
C ALA A 47 -12.87 10.80 5.78
N ALA A 48 -13.57 9.91 5.08
CA ALA A 48 -14.60 10.28 4.11
C ALA A 48 -15.87 10.84 4.78
N VAL A 49 -16.15 10.46 6.04
CA VAL A 49 -17.32 10.92 6.81
C VAL A 49 -16.97 11.90 7.93
N THR A 50 -15.69 12.23 8.09
CA THR A 50 -15.16 13.17 9.09
C THR A 50 -14.72 14.46 8.40
N SER A 51 -14.63 15.56 9.13
CA SER A 51 -14.15 16.85 8.61
C SER A 51 -13.09 17.49 9.51
N GLY A 52 -12.45 18.55 9.01
CA GLY A 52 -11.44 19.30 9.75
C GLY A 52 -10.09 18.60 9.84
N ALA A 53 -9.29 18.98 10.84
CA ALA A 53 -7.88 18.59 10.96
C ALA A 53 -7.64 17.08 10.97
N ALA A 54 -8.57 16.30 11.56
CA ALA A 54 -8.45 14.85 11.61
C ALA A 54 -8.52 14.20 10.21
N ARG A 55 -9.46 14.66 9.36
CA ARG A 55 -9.55 14.23 7.96
C ARG A 55 -8.25 14.52 7.22
N HIS A 56 -7.75 15.76 7.30
CA HIS A 56 -6.52 16.16 6.61
C HIS A 56 -5.32 15.34 7.08
N GLY A 57 -5.20 15.09 8.38
CA GLY A 57 -4.13 14.27 8.94
C GLY A 57 -4.13 12.84 8.42
N VAL A 58 -5.30 12.18 8.35
CA VAL A 58 -5.40 10.82 7.80
C VAL A 58 -5.03 10.79 6.32
N LEU A 59 -5.60 11.69 5.51
CA LEU A 59 -5.32 11.75 4.08
C LEU A 59 -3.84 12.04 3.81
N ALA A 60 -3.24 12.98 4.55
CA ALA A 60 -1.82 13.31 4.45
C ALA A 60 -0.93 12.13 4.81
N ALA A 61 -1.20 11.46 5.95
CA ALA A 61 -0.40 10.34 6.41
C ALA A 61 -0.43 9.17 5.42
N VAL A 62 -1.62 8.80 4.93
CA VAL A 62 -1.75 7.72 3.95
C VAL A 62 -1.15 8.12 2.60
N GLY A 63 -1.35 9.37 2.18
CA GLY A 63 -0.75 9.91 0.96
C GLY A 63 0.77 9.83 0.97
N ILE A 64 1.41 10.29 2.05
CA ILE A 64 2.87 10.20 2.25
C ILE A 64 3.33 8.74 2.24
N ALA A 65 2.60 7.84 2.91
CA ALA A 65 2.95 6.42 2.93
C ALA A 65 2.94 5.79 1.52
N LEU A 66 1.94 6.11 0.69
CA LEU A 66 1.88 5.67 -0.71
C LEU A 66 3.06 6.21 -1.51
N LEU A 67 3.37 7.50 -1.39
CA LEU A 67 4.51 8.10 -2.10
C LEU A 67 5.86 7.52 -1.65
N GLY A 68 6.01 7.18 -0.36
CA GLY A 68 7.18 6.47 0.15
C GLY A 68 7.36 5.09 -0.50
N MET A 69 6.28 4.34 -0.70
CA MET A 69 6.32 3.05 -1.41
C MET A 69 6.67 3.22 -2.90
N ALA A 70 6.15 4.27 -3.55
CA ALA A 70 6.51 4.59 -4.93
C ALA A 70 8.00 4.96 -5.04
N ALA A 71 8.51 5.77 -4.10
CA ALA A 71 9.93 6.13 -4.04
C ALA A 71 10.83 4.90 -3.81
N GLY A 72 10.41 3.96 -2.95
CA GLY A 72 11.12 2.69 -2.75
C GLY A 72 11.29 1.88 -4.04
N ARG A 73 10.30 1.90 -4.95
CA ARG A 73 10.41 1.25 -6.27
C ARG A 73 11.39 1.96 -7.19
N LEU A 74 11.49 3.29 -7.12
CA LEU A 74 12.52 4.03 -7.87
C LEU A 74 13.92 3.70 -7.36
N ALA A 75 14.09 3.59 -6.04
CA ALA A 75 15.35 3.14 -5.46
C ALA A 75 15.71 1.72 -5.94
N ALA A 76 14.75 0.79 -5.94
CA ALA A 76 14.96 -0.56 -6.49
C ALA A 76 15.32 -0.53 -7.98
N ARG A 77 14.65 0.30 -8.79
CA ARG A 77 14.96 0.48 -10.22
C ARG A 77 16.38 0.98 -10.46
N ALA A 78 16.87 1.86 -9.59
CA ALA A 78 18.21 2.42 -9.66
C ALA A 78 19.28 1.42 -9.24
N ALA A 79 19.01 0.60 -8.22
CA ALA A 79 19.95 -0.39 -7.69
C ALA A 79 20.01 -1.69 -8.50
N GLU A 80 18.87 -2.20 -8.98
CA GLU A 80 18.75 -3.56 -9.53
C GLU A 80 18.56 -3.60 -11.06
N GLY A 81 18.36 -2.45 -11.72
CA GLY A 81 18.17 -2.40 -13.17
C GLY A 81 16.70 -2.54 -13.60
N PRO A 82 16.40 -2.93 -14.86
CA PRO A 82 15.05 -2.90 -15.42
C PRO A 82 14.04 -3.72 -14.62
N LEU A 83 12.93 -3.09 -14.22
CA LEU A 83 11.83 -3.74 -13.50
C LEU A 83 10.71 -4.17 -14.46
N ALA A 84 10.06 -5.29 -14.18
CA ALA A 84 8.91 -5.78 -14.95
C ALA A 84 7.71 -4.81 -14.90
N LEU A 85 6.93 -4.74 -15.98
CA LEU A 85 5.74 -3.88 -16.05
C LEU A 85 4.68 -4.26 -15.00
N TYR A 86 4.45 -5.56 -14.82
CA TYR A 86 3.64 -6.11 -13.74
C TYR A 86 4.47 -7.09 -12.92
N PRO A 87 4.38 -7.05 -11.57
CA PRO A 87 3.54 -6.15 -10.75
C PRO A 87 4.14 -4.76 -10.49
N LEU A 88 5.44 -4.56 -10.75
CA LEU A 88 6.21 -3.48 -10.13
C LEU A 88 5.85 -2.06 -10.62
N TRP A 89 5.89 -1.82 -11.94
CA TRP A 89 5.54 -0.50 -12.49
C TRP A 89 4.06 -0.18 -12.35
N PHE A 90 3.19 -1.18 -12.46
CA PHE A 90 1.76 -1.01 -12.20
C PHE A 90 1.52 -0.46 -10.79
N TYR A 91 2.08 -1.08 -9.75
CA TYR A 91 1.90 -0.60 -8.39
C TYR A 91 2.59 0.74 -8.14
N PHE A 92 3.73 1.02 -8.78
CA PHE A 92 4.34 2.35 -8.73
C PHE A 92 3.35 3.45 -9.14
N TRP A 93 2.64 3.27 -10.26
CA TRP A 93 1.67 4.26 -10.72
C TRP A 93 0.45 4.36 -9.80
N VAL A 94 -0.06 3.23 -9.31
CA VAL A 94 -1.16 3.22 -8.34
C VAL A 94 -0.79 4.00 -7.07
N GLU A 95 0.41 3.80 -6.56
CA GLU A 95 0.93 4.47 -5.36
C GLU A 95 1.19 5.95 -5.60
N ALA A 96 1.83 6.30 -6.72
CA ALA A 96 2.14 7.69 -7.06
C ALA A 96 0.86 8.52 -7.27
N VAL A 97 -0.08 8.00 -8.07
CA VAL A 97 -1.35 8.69 -8.35
C VAL A 97 -2.23 8.72 -7.11
N GLY A 98 -2.42 7.58 -6.43
CA GLY A 98 -3.22 7.51 -5.22
C GLY A 98 -2.67 8.41 -4.10
N GLY A 99 -1.36 8.39 -3.89
CA GLY A 99 -0.68 9.24 -2.92
C GLY A 99 -0.84 10.73 -3.26
N GLY A 100 -0.61 11.10 -4.52
CA GLY A 100 -0.79 12.46 -5.00
C GLY A 100 -2.23 12.97 -4.80
N LEU A 101 -3.24 12.18 -5.17
CA LEU A 101 -4.65 12.55 -5.01
C LEU A 101 -5.03 12.75 -3.54
N LEU A 102 -4.54 11.88 -2.64
CA LEU A 102 -4.80 12.03 -1.20
C LEU A 102 -4.15 13.30 -0.63
N LEU A 103 -2.93 13.63 -1.05
CA LEU A 103 -2.26 14.87 -0.62
C LEU A 103 -2.96 16.11 -1.15
N MET A 104 -3.39 16.11 -2.41
CA MET A 104 -4.18 17.20 -2.96
C MET A 104 -5.48 17.38 -2.17
N ALA A 105 -6.19 16.29 -1.87
CA ALA A 105 -7.43 16.33 -1.09
C ALA A 105 -7.23 16.70 0.39
N ALA A 106 -6.02 16.51 0.93
CA ALA A 106 -5.65 16.92 2.29
C ALA A 106 -5.34 18.42 2.40
N ALA A 107 -4.95 19.04 1.28
CA ALA A 107 -4.56 20.45 1.21
C ALA A 107 -5.71 21.41 0.87
N MET A 108 -6.89 20.87 0.53
CA MET A 108 -8.14 21.61 0.30
C MET A 108 -8.97 21.70 1.58
#